data_AF-A0A2S9AFD9-F1
#
_entry.id   AF-A0A2S9AFD9-F1
#
_cell.length_a   1.000
_cell.length_b   1.000
_cell.length_c   1.000
_cell.angle_alpha   90.00
_cell.angle_beta   90.00
_cell.angle_gamma   90.00
#
_symmetry.space_group_name_H-M   'P 1'
#
loop_
_entity.id
_entity.type
_entity.pdbx_description
1 polymer ?
#
loop_
_entity_poly.entity_id
_entity_poly.type
_entity_poly.pdbx_seq_one_letter_code
_entity_poly.pdbx_strand_id
1 'polypeptide(L)'
;MGGYAAPAGAYAAPEAASVKPKGLLGTLSLILAVVAAIVIPIIAGVSGFEIGRRLPSSGINTSDPEFLSLLSPARDQVLWTEISFWVGTVLGIAAIVVGIIAIAKKQRRGLGIAGLILAVIGAGAFWVILLFSVSIGTATGLGGS
;
A
#
# COMPACT_ATOMS: atom_id res chain seq x y z
N MET A 1 63.55 -30.79 40.10
CA MET A 1 62.11 -30.79 39.76
C MET A 1 61.78 -29.48 39.07
N GLY A 2 61.86 -29.44 37.74
CA GLY A 2 61.54 -28.25 36.95
C GLY A 2 60.02 -28.16 36.77
N GLY A 3 59.39 -27.18 37.41
CA GLY A 3 57.98 -26.88 37.22
C GLY A 3 57.78 -26.13 35.92
N TYR A 4 57.00 -26.70 35.00
CA TYR A 4 56.56 -25.97 33.82
C TYR A 4 55.57 -24.89 34.24
N ALA A 5 55.91 -23.63 33.97
CA ALA A 5 54.96 -22.52 34.10
C ALA A 5 53.87 -22.70 33.02
N ALA A 6 52.62 -22.84 33.45
CA ALA A 6 51.48 -22.85 32.55
C ALA A 6 51.34 -21.46 31.89
N PRO A 7 51.08 -21.38 30.57
CA PRO A 7 50.92 -20.11 29.89
C PRO A 7 49.70 -19.36 30.44
N ALA A 8 49.92 -18.14 30.94
CA ALA A 8 48.88 -17.21 31.34
C ALA A 8 48.20 -16.63 30.09
N GLY A 9 47.26 -17.40 29.54
CA GLY A 9 46.43 -16.99 28.43
C GLY A 9 45.07 -17.67 28.55
N ALA A 10 44.18 -17.08 29.35
CA ALA A 10 42.80 -17.54 29.39
C ALA A 10 42.18 -17.31 28.01
N TYR A 11 41.82 -18.40 27.32
CA TYR A 11 41.01 -18.32 26.11
C TYR A 11 39.63 -17.81 26.52
N ALA A 12 39.36 -16.53 26.32
CA ALA A 12 38.02 -15.99 26.42
C ALA A 12 37.24 -16.51 25.19
N ALA A 13 36.36 -17.49 25.40
CA ALA A 13 35.43 -17.92 24.36
C ALA A 13 34.66 -16.68 23.85
N PRO A 14 34.51 -16.49 22.52
CA PRO A 14 33.68 -15.41 22.00
C PRO A 14 32.31 -15.49 22.65
N GLU A 15 31.86 -14.39 23.27
CA GLU A 15 30.50 -14.26 23.78
C GLU A 15 29.55 -14.68 22.64
N ALA A 16 28.77 -15.74 22.88
CA ALA A 16 27.83 -16.23 21.89
C ALA A 16 26.97 -15.05 21.42
N ALA A 17 27.11 -14.67 20.14
CA ALA A 17 26.43 -13.50 19.61
C ALA A 17 24.94 -13.62 19.94
N SER A 18 24.45 -12.73 20.80
CA SER A 18 23.03 -12.70 21.17
C SER A 18 22.19 -12.77 19.90
N VAL A 19 21.34 -13.79 19.79
CA VAL A 19 20.45 -13.97 18.64
C VAL A 19 19.48 -12.79 18.67
N LYS A 20 19.82 -11.72 17.94
CA LYS A 20 18.97 -10.54 17.87
C LYS A 20 17.61 -10.98 17.33
N PRO A 21 16.50 -10.56 17.96
CA PRO A 21 15.17 -10.95 17.52
C PRO A 21 14.98 -10.55 16.05
N LYS A 22 14.49 -11.50 15.24
CA LYS A 22 14.22 -11.30 13.81
C LYS A 22 13.30 -10.09 13.65
N GLY A 23 13.73 -9.07 12.88
CA GLY A 23 13.01 -7.80 12.76
C GLY A 23 11.70 -7.91 11.99
N LEU A 24 10.63 -8.35 12.66
CA LEU A 24 9.28 -8.55 12.11
C LEU A 24 8.65 -7.23 11.63
N LEU A 25 8.88 -6.12 12.33
CA LEU A 25 8.30 -4.81 12.03
C LEU A 25 8.65 -4.33 10.61
N GLY A 26 9.92 -4.42 10.21
CA GLY A 26 10.32 -4.01 8.86
C GLY A 26 9.67 -4.87 7.76
N THR A 27 9.49 -6.17 8.01
CA THR A 27 8.81 -7.08 7.07
C THR A 27 7.31 -6.80 7.00
N LEU A 28 6.65 -6.55 8.12
CA LEU A 28 5.23 -6.17 8.14
C LEU A 28 5.00 -4.84 7.41
N SER A 29 5.84 -3.84 7.64
CA SER A 29 5.77 -2.56 6.93
C SER A 29 5.85 -2.76 5.40
N LEU A 30 6.80 -3.57 4.94
CA LEU A 30 6.93 -3.88 3.52
C LEU A 30 5.69 -4.58 2.96
N ILE A 31 5.17 -5.60 3.66
CA ILE A 31 3.99 -6.36 3.20
C ILE A 31 2.78 -5.44 3.09
N LEU A 32 2.50 -4.64 4.12
CA LEU A 32 1.39 -3.70 4.13
C LEU A 32 1.52 -2.67 2.99
N ALA A 33 2.74 -2.15 2.78
CA ALA A 33 3.01 -1.21 1.70
C ALA A 33 2.81 -1.82 0.31
N VAL A 34 3.23 -3.07 0.10
CA VAL A 34 3.06 -3.78 -1.18
C VAL A 34 1.58 -4.02 -1.47
N VAL A 35 0.82 -4.49 -0.48
CA VAL A 35 -0.63 -4.69 -0.64
C VAL A 35 -1.32 -3.37 -0.96
N ALA A 36 -1.00 -2.30 -0.23
CA ALA A 36 -1.56 -0.97 -0.46
C ALA A 36 -1.17 -0.40 -1.84
N ALA A 37 0.06 -0.63 -2.31
CA ALA A 37 0.55 -0.06 -3.56
C ALA A 37 0.14 -0.84 -4.81
N ILE A 38 -0.30 -2.10 -4.68
CA ILE A 38 -0.61 -2.96 -5.83
C ILE A 38 -2.08 -3.36 -5.83
N VAL A 39 -2.55 -4.01 -4.76
CA VAL A 39 -3.90 -4.60 -4.75
C VAL A 39 -4.96 -3.51 -4.80
N ILE A 40 -4.76 -2.44 -4.04
CA ILE A 40 -5.77 -1.38 -3.91
C ILE A 40 -5.93 -0.56 -5.21
N PRO A 41 -4.87 -0.10 -5.88
CA PRO A 41 -5.01 0.62 -7.16
C PRO A 41 -5.62 -0.23 -8.27
N ILE A 42 -5.42 -1.55 -8.27
CA ILE A 42 -6.06 -2.44 -9.26
C ILE A 42 -7.58 -2.42 -9.09
N ILE A 43 -8.08 -2.61 -7.86
CA ILE A 43 -9.53 -2.61 -7.60
C ILE A 43 -10.11 -1.24 -7.96
N ALA A 44 -9.47 -0.17 -7.52
CA ALA A 44 -9.88 1.20 -7.83
C ALA A 44 -9.86 1.50 -9.34
N GLY A 45 -8.89 0.97 -10.09
CA GLY A 45 -8.81 1.12 -11.53
C GLY A 45 -9.96 0.43 -12.27
N VAL A 46 -10.30 -0.81 -11.89
CA VAL A 46 -11.44 -1.54 -12.46
C VAL A 46 -12.75 -0.81 -12.12
N SER A 47 -12.93 -0.44 -10.86
CA SER A 47 -14.12 0.29 -10.42
C SER A 47 -14.25 1.66 -11.09
N GLY A 48 -13.16 2.42 -11.18
CA GLY A 48 -13.13 3.74 -11.83
C GLY A 48 -13.47 3.67 -13.31
N PHE A 49 -12.95 2.67 -14.04
CA PHE A 49 -13.28 2.47 -15.45
C PHE A 49 -14.76 2.18 -15.67
N GLU A 50 -15.34 1.31 -14.84
CA GLU A 50 -16.75 0.98 -14.91
C GLU A 50 -17.69 2.11 -14.47
N ILE A 51 -17.25 3.00 -13.58
CA ILE A 51 -17.95 4.24 -13.29
C ILE A 51 -17.89 5.15 -14.52
N GLY A 52 -16.70 5.34 -15.10
CA GLY A 52 -16.49 6.20 -16.25
C GLY A 52 -17.32 5.80 -17.47
N ARG A 53 -17.38 4.51 -17.82
CA ARG A 53 -18.14 4.03 -18.99
C ARG A 53 -19.66 4.22 -18.88
N ARG A 54 -20.18 4.39 -17.65
CA ARG A 54 -21.61 4.54 -17.36
C ARG A 54 -22.02 6.01 -17.28
N LEU A 55 -21.09 6.96 -17.38
CA LEU A 55 -21.41 8.38 -17.43
C LEU A 55 -22.06 8.74 -18.78
N PRO A 56 -23.16 9.52 -18.78
CA PRO A 56 -23.82 9.93 -20.01
C PRO A 56 -22.95 10.85 -20.87
N SER A 57 -23.12 10.75 -22.19
CA SER A 57 -22.29 11.43 -23.19
C SER A 57 -22.42 12.95 -23.22
N SER A 58 -23.52 13.47 -22.68
CA SER A 58 -23.84 14.89 -22.56
C SER A 58 -23.25 15.58 -21.31
N GLY A 59 -22.48 14.86 -20.49
CA GLY A 59 -21.89 15.38 -19.25
C GLY A 59 -22.83 15.27 -18.04
N ILE A 60 -22.32 15.63 -16.85
CA ILE A 60 -23.08 15.59 -15.59
C ILE A 60 -24.04 16.79 -15.56
N ASN A 61 -25.32 16.56 -15.91
CA ASN A 61 -26.36 17.57 -15.72
C ASN A 61 -27.08 17.30 -14.38
N THR A 62 -26.69 18.03 -13.34
CA THR A 62 -27.23 17.86 -11.98
C THR A 62 -28.70 18.28 -11.85
N SER A 63 -29.26 18.90 -12.90
CA SER A 63 -30.65 19.34 -12.98
C SER A 63 -31.60 18.25 -13.49
N ASP A 64 -31.05 17.12 -13.96
CA ASP A 64 -31.82 16.06 -14.62
C ASP A 64 -32.43 15.11 -13.57
N PRO A 65 -33.76 14.93 -13.52
CA PRO A 65 -34.40 14.04 -12.54
C PRO A 65 -33.96 12.57 -12.68
N GLU A 66 -33.47 12.16 -13.86
CA GLU A 66 -32.91 10.82 -14.08
C GLU A 66 -31.44 10.67 -13.65
N PHE A 67 -30.76 11.75 -13.27
CA PHE A 67 -29.36 11.69 -12.79
C PHE A 67 -29.21 10.76 -11.58
N LEU A 68 -30.17 10.78 -10.66
CA LEU A 68 -30.19 9.87 -9.50
C LEU A 68 -30.47 8.42 -9.91
N SER A 69 -31.23 8.20 -10.98
CA SER A 69 -31.47 6.87 -11.57
C SER A 69 -30.24 6.33 -12.31
N LEU A 70 -29.41 7.19 -12.91
CA LEU A 70 -28.12 6.82 -13.52
C LEU A 70 -27.05 6.40 -12.49
N LEU A 71 -27.14 6.92 -11.26
CA LEU A 71 -26.27 6.50 -10.16
C LEU A 71 -26.74 5.19 -9.48
N SER A 72 -27.98 4.77 -9.71
CA SER A 72 -28.55 3.57 -9.08
C SER A 72 -27.88 2.25 -9.54
N PRO A 73 -27.56 2.06 -10.84
CA PRO A 73 -26.78 0.89 -11.31
C PRO A 73 -25.28 0.95 -10.99
N ALA A 74 -24.73 2.14 -10.70
CA ALA A 74 -23.31 2.31 -10.39
C ALA A 74 -22.96 2.11 -8.91
N ARG A 75 -23.97 1.85 -8.06
CA ARG A 75 -23.85 1.84 -6.60
C ARG A 75 -22.80 0.86 -6.08
N ASP A 76 -22.78 -0.36 -6.62
CA ASP A 76 -21.80 -1.37 -6.20
C ASP A 76 -20.38 -0.97 -6.58
N GLN A 77 -20.20 -0.34 -7.74
CA GLN A 77 -18.89 0.12 -8.20
C GLN A 77 -18.35 1.25 -7.32
N VAL A 78 -19.23 2.18 -6.96
CA VAL A 78 -18.89 3.30 -6.06
C VAL A 78 -18.56 2.76 -4.68
N LEU A 79 -19.36 1.83 -4.15
CA LEU A 79 -19.08 1.18 -2.86
C LEU A 79 -17.74 0.45 -2.85
N TRP A 80 -17.42 -0.32 -3.90
CA TRP A 80 -16.10 -0.96 -4.03
C TRP A 80 -14.96 0.05 -4.12
N THR A 81 -15.20 1.19 -4.77
CA THR A 81 -14.22 2.30 -4.85
C THR A 81 -13.99 2.92 -3.47
N GLU A 82 -15.06 3.20 -2.72
CA GLU A 82 -14.99 3.75 -1.36
C GLU A 82 -14.33 2.78 -0.39
N ILE A 83 -14.71 1.50 -0.41
CA ILE A 83 -14.08 0.47 0.43
C ILE A 83 -12.59 0.37 0.11
N SER A 84 -12.22 0.35 -1.17
CA SER A 84 -10.82 0.31 -1.59
C SER A 84 -10.07 1.56 -1.15
N PHE A 85 -10.70 2.73 -1.25
CA PHE A 85 -10.14 3.98 -0.75
C PHE A 85 -9.88 3.92 0.75
N TRP A 86 -10.84 3.48 1.55
CA TRP A 86 -10.68 3.40 3.01
C TRP A 86 -9.67 2.33 3.43
N VAL A 87 -9.74 1.13 2.85
CA VAL A 87 -8.80 0.04 3.14
C VAL A 87 -7.38 0.43 2.73
N GLY A 88 -7.20 1.02 1.55
CA GLY A 88 -5.92 1.53 1.09
C GLY A 88 -5.36 2.61 2.00
N THR A 89 -6.20 3.55 2.43
CA THR A 89 -5.79 4.62 3.35
C THR A 89 -5.32 4.05 4.68
N VAL A 90 -6.10 3.15 5.29
CA VAL A 90 -5.74 2.52 6.57
C VAL A 90 -4.45 1.70 6.43
N LEU A 91 -4.31 0.90 5.37
CA LEU A 91 -3.10 0.11 5.12
C LEU A 91 -1.87 0.98 4.85
N GLY A 92 -2.03 2.06 4.07
CA GLY A 92 -0.96 3.01 3.78
C GLY A 92 -0.46 3.72 5.04
N ILE A 93 -1.38 4.21 5.88
CA ILE A 93 -1.05 4.82 7.18
C ILE A 93 -0.35 3.79 8.08
N ALA A 94 -0.89 2.57 8.18
CA ALA A 94 -0.28 1.51 8.98
C ALA A 94 1.15 1.19 8.50
N ALA A 95 1.38 1.12 7.18
CA ALA A 95 2.70 0.89 6.60
C ALA A 95 3.70 2.01 6.95
N ILE A 96 3.27 3.27 6.91
CA ILE A 96 4.07 4.44 7.31
C ILE A 96 4.44 4.33 8.79
N VAL A 97 3.47 4.11 9.67
CA VAL A 97 3.68 4.04 11.13
C VAL A 97 4.62 2.88 11.48
N VAL A 98 4.33 1.67 10.97
CA VAL A 98 5.16 0.48 11.22
C VAL A 98 6.57 0.65 10.63
N GLY A 99 6.70 1.31 9.47
CA GLY A 99 7.98 1.63 8.86
C GLY A 99 8.84 2.55 9.74
N ILE A 100 8.26 3.63 10.26
CA ILE A 100 8.92 4.55 11.19
C ILE A 100 9.35 3.79 12.47
N ILE A 101 8.47 2.98 13.05
CA ILE A 101 8.79 2.19 14.26
C ILE A 101 9.93 1.19 13.98
N ALA A 102 9.94 0.54 12.81
CA ALA A 102 11.01 -0.38 12.41
C ALA A 102 12.37 0.33 12.31
N ILE A 103 12.39 1.54 11.74
CA ILE A 103 13.60 2.37 11.62
C ILE A 103 14.12 2.77 13.01
N ALA A 104 13.21 3.25 13.87
CA ALA A 104 13.51 3.67 15.23
C ALA A 104 14.07 2.51 16.08
N LYS A 105 13.43 1.33 16.02
CA LYS A 105 13.84 0.12 16.75
C LYS A 105 15.06 -0.59 16.17
N LYS A 106 15.67 -0.06 15.10
CA LYS A 106 16.77 -0.70 14.36
C LYS A 106 16.44 -2.13 13.88
N GLN A 107 15.16 -2.46 13.74
CA GLN A 107 14.71 -3.78 13.31
C GLN A 107 14.49 -3.78 11.80
N ARG A 108 15.43 -4.37 11.05
CA ARG A 108 15.40 -4.41 9.57
C ARG A 108 15.11 -3.04 8.94
N ARG A 109 15.95 -2.05 9.29
CA ARG A 109 15.83 -0.65 8.84
C ARG A 109 15.61 -0.51 7.33
N GLY A 110 16.33 -1.30 6.52
CA GLY A 110 16.16 -1.28 5.06
C GLY A 110 14.75 -1.62 4.60
N LEU A 111 14.10 -2.61 5.23
CA LEU A 111 12.71 -2.96 4.91
C LEU A 111 11.71 -1.92 5.42
N GLY A 112 11.97 -1.33 6.60
CA GLY A 112 11.14 -0.23 7.12
C GLY A 112 11.18 1.02 6.24
N ILE A 113 12.37 1.36 5.71
CA ILE A 113 12.54 2.47 4.75
C ILE A 113 11.85 2.15 3.42
N ALA A 114 12.08 0.95 2.88
CA ALA A 114 11.45 0.53 1.64
C ALA A 114 9.91 0.52 1.75
N GLY A 115 9.37 -0.01 2.85
CA GLY A 115 7.93 0.01 3.14
C GLY A 115 7.37 1.43 3.28
N LEU A 116 8.09 2.33 3.95
CA LEU A 116 7.70 3.73 4.06
C LEU A 116 7.65 4.42 2.70
N ILE A 117 8.70 4.30 1.89
CA ILE A 117 8.76 4.89 0.54
C ILE A 117 7.65 4.32 -0.35
N LEU A 118 7.47 3.00 -0.33
CA LEU A 118 6.47 2.33 -1.14
C LEU A 118 5.04 2.73 -0.72
N ALA A 119 4.79 2.96 0.56
CA ALA A 119 3.49 3.45 1.03
C ALA A 119 3.19 4.86 0.48
N VAL A 120 4.18 5.75 0.46
CA VAL A 120 4.03 7.11 -0.10
C VAL A 120 3.79 7.06 -1.61
N ILE A 121 4.59 6.27 -2.34
CA ILE A 121 4.43 6.10 -3.78
C ILE A 121 3.09 5.45 -4.12
N GLY A 122 2.68 4.43 -3.36
CA GLY A 122 1.41 3.73 -3.53
C GLY A 122 0.21 4.65 -3.40
N ALA A 123 0.22 5.57 -2.43
CA ALA A 123 -0.82 6.58 -2.28
C ALA A 123 -0.92 7.51 -3.51
N GLY A 124 0.21 7.93 -4.08
CA GLY A 124 0.23 8.73 -5.30
C GLY A 124 -0.25 7.93 -6.52
N ALA A 125 0.24 6.70 -6.68
CA ALA A 125 -0.12 5.81 -7.78
C ALA A 125 -1.63 5.49 -7.80
N PHE A 126 -2.25 5.32 -6.62
CA PHE A 126 -3.69 5.13 -6.49
C PHE A 126 -4.48 6.26 -7.18
N TRP A 127 -4.17 7.52 -6.87
CA TRP A 127 -4.86 8.67 -7.44
C TRP A 127 -4.68 8.78 -8.95
N VAL A 128 -3.46 8.54 -9.43
CA VAL A 128 -3.14 8.55 -10.86
C VAL A 128 -3.97 7.48 -11.59
N ILE A 129 -3.94 6.24 -11.11
CA ILE A 129 -4.66 5.13 -11.73
C ILE A 129 -6.16 5.38 -11.73
N LEU A 130 -6.74 5.82 -10.61
CA LEU A 130 -8.16 6.11 -10.50
C LEU A 130 -8.59 7.21 -11.50
N LEU A 131 -7.83 8.31 -11.60
CA LEU A 131 -8.11 9.40 -12.54
C LEU A 131 -8.06 8.92 -14.00
N PHE A 132 -7.02 8.19 -14.39
CA PHE A 132 -6.89 7.66 -15.75
C PHE A 132 -7.98 6.65 -16.07
N SER A 133 -8.27 5.73 -15.14
CA SER A 133 -9.31 4.72 -15.34
C SER A 133 -10.69 5.35 -15.57
N VAL A 134 -11.07 6.34 -14.76
CA VAL A 134 -12.33 7.08 -14.97
C VAL A 134 -12.32 7.78 -16.33
N SER A 135 -11.22 8.46 -16.68
CA SER A 135 -11.11 9.20 -17.95
C SER A 135 -11.15 8.31 -19.19
N ILE A 136 -10.53 7.13 -19.13
CA ILE A 136 -10.57 6.14 -20.21
C ILE A 136 -11.98 5.54 -20.28
N GLY A 137 -12.58 5.23 -19.13
CA GLY A 137 -13.95 4.74 -19.03
C GLY A 137 -14.93 5.69 -19.73
N THR A 138 -14.88 6.98 -19.42
CA THR A 138 -15.76 7.98 -20.06
C THR A 138 -15.52 8.03 -21.58
N ALA A 139 -14.26 8.09 -22.03
CA ALA A 139 -13.94 8.09 -23.46
C ALA A 139 -14.49 6.86 -24.21
N THR A 140 -14.41 5.67 -23.58
CA THR A 140 -14.98 4.44 -24.18
C THR A 140 -16.50 4.42 -24.19
N GLY A 141 -17.16 4.97 -23.18
CA GLY A 141 -18.62 5.14 -23.16
C GLY A 141 -19.12 6.08 -24.26
N LEU A 142 -18.32 7.08 -24.63
CA LEU A 142 -18.61 8.05 -25.70
C LEU A 142 -18.41 7.49 -27.12
N GLY A 143 -17.41 6.63 -27.32
CA GLY A 143 -17.08 6.09 -28.64
C GLY A 143 -17.85 4.84 -29.05
N GLY A 144 -18.60 4.24 -28.11
CA GLY A 144 -19.39 3.02 -28.33
C GLY A 144 -20.87 3.22 -28.61
N SER A 145 -21.36 4.47 -28.67
CA SER A 145 -22.75 4.85 -28.96
C SER A 145 -22.97 5.32 -30.39
#